data_AF-A0A399UIM0-F1
#
_entry.id   AF-A0A399UIM0-F1
#
_cell.length_a   1.000
_cell.length_b   1.000
_cell.length_c   1.000
_cell.angle_alpha   90.00
_cell.angle_beta   90.00
_cell.angle_gamma   90.00
#
_symmetry.space_group_name_H-M   'P 1'
#
loop_
_entity.id
_entity.type
_entity.pdbx_description
1 polymer ?
#
loop_
_entity_poly.entity_id
_entity_poly.type
_entity_poly.pdbx_seq_one_letter_code
_entity_poly.pdbx_strand_id
1 'polypeptide(L)'
;MPFRIDLPPGFELVEGRSGPGAHVYSARKAGKTYLMIYAGPSSQFPIYDGEQVTVGGRISVVTTEGPRRIAMEHLFQRSGEPAEIHVWLMAQDGADRDEAERIAQTVDPK
;
A
#
# COMPACT_ATOMS: atom_id res chain seq x y z
N MET A 1 2.38 -13.86 6.88
CA MET A 1 2.08 -12.49 6.41
C MET A 1 0.72 -12.04 6.94
N PRO A 2 0.62 -10.81 7.49
CA PRO A 2 -0.57 -10.30 8.18
C PRO A 2 -1.69 -9.77 7.25
N PHE A 3 -1.51 -9.87 5.94
CA PHE A 3 -2.49 -9.49 4.92
C PHE A 3 -2.53 -10.51 3.79
N ARG A 4 -3.54 -10.39 2.93
CA ARG A 4 -3.61 -10.95 1.58
C ARG A 4 -3.36 -9.84 0.56
N ILE A 5 -2.88 -10.21 -0.61
CA ILE A 5 -2.65 -9.34 -1.76
C ILE A 5 -2.73 -10.20 -3.02
N ASP A 6 -3.41 -9.70 -4.04
CA ASP A 6 -3.47 -10.36 -5.35
C ASP A 6 -2.40 -9.74 -6.27
N LEU A 7 -1.40 -10.54 -6.62
CA LEU A 7 -0.31 -10.12 -7.50
C LEU A 7 -0.52 -10.68 -8.92
N PRO A 8 -0.65 -9.81 -9.94
CA PRO A 8 -0.71 -10.24 -11.33
C PRO A 8 0.56 -10.99 -11.77
N PRO A 9 0.50 -11.79 -12.86
CA PRO A 9 1.68 -12.45 -13.39
C PRO A 9 2.87 -11.50 -13.62
N GLY A 10 4.06 -11.96 -13.24
CA GLY A 10 5.30 -11.17 -13.33
C GLY A 10 5.57 -10.26 -12.13
N PHE A 11 4.64 -10.17 -11.17
CA PHE A 11 4.91 -9.55 -9.88
C PHE A 11 5.47 -10.56 -8.87
N GLU A 12 6.37 -10.07 -8.03
CA GLU A 12 6.91 -10.76 -6.88
C GLU A 12 6.71 -9.92 -5.64
N LEU A 13 6.42 -10.58 -4.51
CA LEU A 13 6.44 -9.94 -3.19
C LEU A 13 7.77 -10.22 -2.51
N VAL A 14 8.52 -9.17 -2.24
CA VAL A 14 9.84 -9.27 -1.59
C VAL A 14 9.77 -8.65 -0.21
N GLU A 15 10.14 -9.40 0.82
CA GLU A 15 10.31 -8.86 2.17
C GLU A 15 11.71 -8.24 2.31
N GLY A 16 11.77 -7.02 2.84
CA GLY A 16 12.99 -6.26 3.05
C GLY A 16 13.42 -6.23 4.53
N ARG A 17 14.42 -5.39 4.83
CA ARG A 17 14.83 -5.12 6.21
C ARG A 17 13.81 -4.20 6.89
N SER A 18 13.49 -4.50 8.14
CA SER A 18 12.58 -3.73 8.98
C SER A 18 13.13 -3.60 10.40
N GLY A 19 12.61 -2.63 11.15
CA GLY A 19 12.88 -2.51 12.58
C GLY A 19 12.15 -3.58 13.41
N PRO A 20 12.43 -3.69 14.72
CA PRO A 20 11.77 -4.66 15.60
C PRO A 20 10.24 -4.56 15.56
N GLY A 21 9.55 -5.71 15.44
CA GLY A 21 8.09 -5.77 15.41
C GLY A 21 7.44 -5.23 14.13
N ALA A 22 8.23 -4.83 13.14
CA ALA A 22 7.76 -4.37 11.85
C ALA A 22 8.21 -5.32 10.73
N HIS A 23 7.46 -5.32 9.63
CA HIS A 23 7.77 -6.00 8.39
C HIS A 23 7.54 -5.05 7.22
N VAL A 24 8.44 -5.04 6.24
CA VAL A 24 8.29 -4.22 5.03
C VAL A 24 8.34 -5.13 3.82
N TYR A 25 7.30 -5.06 2.99
CA TYR A 25 7.18 -5.81 1.75
C TYR A 25 7.19 -4.86 0.56
N SER A 26 7.72 -5.33 -0.58
CA SER A 26 7.69 -4.61 -1.85
C SER A 26 7.05 -5.49 -2.91
N ALA A 27 5.99 -4.99 -3.58
CA ALA A 27 5.49 -5.62 -4.80
C ALA A 27 6.31 -5.12 -5.98
N ARG A 28 7.02 -6.02 -6.66
CA ARG A 28 7.99 -5.68 -7.71
C ARG A 28 7.70 -6.41 -9.00
N LYS A 29 7.99 -5.76 -10.13
CA LYS A 29 7.92 -6.36 -11.48
C LYS A 29 9.03 -5.77 -12.32
N ALA A 30 9.77 -6.62 -13.03
CA ALA A 30 10.89 -6.23 -13.90
C ALA A 30 11.89 -5.25 -13.25
N GLY A 31 12.22 -5.47 -11.97
CA GLY A 31 13.17 -4.63 -11.22
C GLY A 31 12.61 -3.30 -10.68
N LYS A 32 11.34 -2.96 -10.98
CA LYS A 32 10.67 -1.77 -10.43
C LYS A 32 9.83 -2.13 -9.21
N THR A 33 9.76 -1.22 -8.25
CA THR A 33 8.84 -1.32 -7.10
C THR A 33 7.56 -0.55 -7.42
N TYR A 34 6.42 -1.24 -7.34
CA TYR A 34 5.11 -0.64 -7.57
C TYR A 34 4.45 -0.26 -6.26
N LEU A 35 4.57 -1.11 -5.24
CA LEU A 35 4.02 -0.88 -3.91
C LEU A 35 5.07 -1.14 -2.84
N MET A 36 4.95 -0.41 -1.75
CA MET A 36 5.57 -0.76 -0.47
C MET A 36 4.46 -0.99 0.56
N ILE A 37 4.60 -2.03 1.37
CA ILE A 37 3.64 -2.39 2.41
C ILE A 37 4.39 -2.51 3.73
N TYR A 38 4.03 -1.70 4.70
CA TYR A 38 4.52 -1.81 6.07
C TYR A 38 3.47 -2.48 6.95
N ALA A 39 3.90 -3.39 7.80
CA ALA A 39 3.08 -4.04 8.80
C ALA A 39 3.82 -3.98 10.14
N GLY A 40 3.33 -3.19 11.10
CA GLY A 40 4.00 -3.01 12.39
C GLY A 40 3.23 -2.13 13.38
N PRO A 41 3.93 -1.55 14.37
CA PRO A 41 3.39 -0.49 15.23
C PRO A 41 2.92 0.75 14.46
N SER A 42 2.34 1.72 15.15
CA SER A 42 1.93 2.95 14.48
C SER A 42 3.09 3.68 13.82
N SER A 43 2.87 4.14 12.58
CA SER A 43 3.85 4.85 11.75
C SER A 43 3.25 6.13 11.18
N GLN A 44 4.08 7.00 10.62
CA GLN A 44 3.63 8.21 9.95
C GLN A 44 2.61 7.89 8.84
N PHE A 45 1.45 8.55 8.90
CA PHE A 45 0.43 8.57 7.88
C PHE A 45 -0.36 9.89 7.98
N PRO A 46 -0.73 10.52 6.85
CA PRO A 46 -0.32 10.19 5.50
C PRO A 46 1.10 10.70 5.17
N ILE A 47 1.76 10.09 4.19
CA ILE A 47 3.00 10.62 3.59
C ILE A 47 2.76 11.37 2.28
N TYR A 48 1.66 11.07 1.60
CA TYR A 48 1.21 11.82 0.43
C TYR A 48 0.20 12.90 0.83
N ASP A 49 0.23 14.03 0.14
CA ASP A 49 -0.86 15.00 0.18
C ASP A 49 -2.08 14.47 -0.57
N GLY A 50 -3.28 14.83 -0.14
CA GLY A 50 -4.51 14.45 -0.82
C GLY A 50 -5.74 14.49 0.08
N GLU A 51 -6.88 14.11 -0.50
CA GLU A 51 -8.12 13.93 0.24
C GLU A 51 -8.08 12.60 0.99
N GLN A 52 -8.28 12.63 2.31
CA GLN A 52 -8.46 11.39 3.09
C GLN A 52 -9.90 10.90 2.99
N VAL A 53 -10.06 9.66 2.56
CA VAL A 53 -11.36 8.99 2.39
C VAL A 53 -11.36 7.68 3.17
N THR A 54 -12.42 7.43 3.95
CA THR A 54 -12.57 6.20 4.73
C THR A 54 -13.72 5.36 4.19
N VAL A 55 -13.44 4.12 3.80
CA VAL A 55 -14.44 3.15 3.30
C VAL A 55 -14.10 1.76 3.84
N GLY A 56 -15.08 1.09 4.45
CA GLY A 56 -14.92 -0.32 4.87
C GLY A 56 -13.77 -0.57 5.84
N GLY A 57 -13.43 0.40 6.70
CA GLY A 57 -12.30 0.29 7.65
C GLY A 57 -10.92 0.59 7.04
N ARG A 58 -10.86 0.93 5.76
CA ARG A 58 -9.64 1.40 5.08
C ARG A 58 -9.67 2.93 4.96
N ILE A 59 -8.63 3.58 5.47
CA ILE A 59 -8.37 5.02 5.25
C ILE A 59 -7.47 5.12 4.03
N SER A 60 -7.80 5.98 3.06
CA SER A 60 -7.01 6.16 1.84
C SER A 60 -6.72 7.62 1.57
N VAL A 61 -5.53 7.94 1.09
CA VAL A 61 -5.19 9.27 0.57
C VAL A 61 -5.40 9.26 -0.92
N VAL A 62 -6.31 10.12 -1.39
CA VAL A 62 -6.70 10.20 -2.80
C VAL A 62 -6.23 11.52 -3.39
N THR A 63 -5.46 11.43 -4.46
CA THR A 63 -5.03 12.57 -5.27
C THR A 63 -5.84 12.66 -6.56
N THR A 64 -5.99 13.87 -7.09
CA THR A 64 -6.65 14.11 -8.38
C THR A 64 -5.63 14.40 -9.46
N GLU A 65 -5.66 13.64 -10.55
CA GLU A 65 -4.87 13.90 -11.76
C GLU A 65 -5.83 14.08 -12.95
N GLY A 66 -6.07 15.34 -13.33
CA GLY A 66 -7.10 15.68 -14.30
C GLY A 66 -8.49 15.21 -13.82
N PRO A 67 -9.23 14.39 -14.60
CA PRO A 67 -10.51 13.84 -14.17
C PRO A 67 -10.39 12.59 -13.29
N ARG A 68 -9.17 12.05 -13.11
CA ARG A 68 -8.95 10.78 -12.40
C ARG A 68 -8.69 11.02 -10.92
N ARG A 69 -9.22 10.13 -10.08
CA ARG A 69 -8.92 10.03 -8.65
C ARG A 69 -8.09 8.78 -8.44
N ILE A 70 -6.97 8.92 -7.75
CA ILE A 70 -6.00 7.84 -7.54
C ILE A 70 -5.73 7.73 -6.04
N ALA A 71 -5.90 6.54 -5.49
CA ALA A 71 -5.51 6.28 -4.11
C ALA A 71 -4.00 5.99 -4.03
N MET A 72 -3.25 6.93 -3.46
CA MET A 72 -1.77 6.87 -3.36
C MET A 72 -1.29 6.14 -2.11
N GLU A 73 -2.13 6.11 -1.08
CA GLU A 73 -1.83 5.55 0.21
C GLU A 73 -3.07 4.89 0.82
N HIS A 74 -2.86 3.79 1.53
CA HIS A 74 -3.90 3.14 2.33
C HIS A 74 -3.37 2.81 3.72
N LEU A 75 -4.23 2.96 4.72
CA LEU A 75 -4.00 2.56 6.10
C LEU A 75 -5.14 1.66 6.57
N PHE A 76 -4.76 0.56 7.21
CA PHE A 76 -5.62 -0.31 7.98
C PHE A 76 -5.15 -0.32 9.44
N GLN A 77 -6.02 0.07 10.36
CA GLN A 77 -5.77 -0.01 11.80
C GLN A 77 -6.43 -1.26 12.37
N ARG A 78 -5.70 -2.01 13.21
CA ARG A 78 -6.10 -3.32 13.73
C ARG A 78 -5.99 -3.33 15.26
N SER A 79 -6.77 -4.19 15.90
CA SER A 79 -6.73 -4.39 17.36
C SER A 79 -5.68 -5.42 17.82
N GLY A 80 -5.06 -6.15 16.89
CA GLY A 80 -4.00 -7.14 17.15
C GLY A 80 -2.69 -6.76 16.48
N GLU A 81 -1.68 -7.63 16.56
CA GLU A 81 -0.39 -7.40 15.89
C GLU A 81 -0.42 -7.88 14.42
N PRO A 82 0.17 -7.12 13.46
CA PRO A 82 0.59 -5.72 13.59
C PRO A 82 -0.59 -4.75 13.81
N ALA A 83 -0.34 -3.68 14.56
CA ALA A 83 -1.33 -2.65 14.87
C ALA A 83 -1.78 -1.88 13.62
N GLU A 84 -0.85 -1.66 12.68
CA GLU A 84 -1.11 -0.96 11.43
C GLU A 84 -0.55 -1.71 10.24
N ILE A 85 -1.29 -1.62 9.13
CA ILE A 85 -0.83 -2.02 7.80
C ILE A 85 -0.95 -0.80 6.90
N HIS A 86 0.17 -0.33 6.39
CA HIS A 86 0.25 0.80 5.46
C HIS A 86 0.61 0.28 4.08
N VAL A 87 0.00 0.86 3.03
CA VAL A 87 0.27 0.54 1.63
C VAL A 87 0.53 1.84 0.89
N TRP A 88 1.69 1.95 0.25
CA TRP A 88 2.09 3.13 -0.53
C TRP A 88 2.31 2.75 -1.98
N LEU A 89 1.79 3.56 -2.91
CA LEU A 89 2.17 3.47 -4.31
C LEU A 89 3.57 4.06 -4.48
N MET A 90 4.50 3.26 -4.98
CA MET A 90 5.86 3.70 -5.30
C MET A 90 5.99 4.11 -6.77
N ALA A 91 5.20 3.52 -7.65
CA ALA A 91 5.04 4.00 -9.02
C ALA A 91 4.14 5.25 -9.03
N GLN A 92 4.68 6.38 -9.49
CA GLN A 92 4.01 7.70 -9.38
C GLN A 92 3.37 8.18 -10.69
N ASP A 93 3.64 7.53 -11.83
CA ASP A 93 3.17 8.00 -13.12
C ASP A 93 2.66 6.88 -14.06
N GLY A 94 1.78 7.31 -14.98
CA GLY A 94 1.31 6.52 -16.11
C GLY A 94 0.71 5.17 -15.75
N ALA A 95 0.92 4.21 -16.66
CA ALA A 95 0.36 2.87 -16.55
C ALA A 95 0.90 2.08 -15.34
N ASP A 96 2.13 2.39 -14.90
CA ASP A 96 2.73 1.72 -13.75
C ASP A 96 2.01 2.13 -12.45
N ARG A 97 1.64 3.41 -12.28
CA ARG A 97 0.83 3.87 -11.15
C ARG A 97 -0.59 3.29 -11.20
N ASP A 98 -1.22 3.25 -12.37
CA ASP A 98 -2.56 2.66 -12.51
C ASP A 98 -2.56 1.14 -12.19
N GLU A 99 -1.49 0.42 -12.54
CA GLU A 99 -1.31 -0.98 -12.14
C GLU A 99 -1.01 -1.11 -10.63
N ALA A 100 -0.19 -0.23 -10.07
CA ALA A 100 0.09 -0.20 -8.63
C ALA A 100 -1.19 0.03 -7.82
N GLU A 101 -2.00 1.03 -8.19
CA GLU A 101 -3.28 1.32 -7.54
C GLU A 101 -4.19 0.10 -7.54
N ARG A 102 -4.37 -0.56 -8.70
CA ARG A 102 -5.19 -1.77 -8.80
C ARG A 102 -4.73 -2.86 -7.85
N ILE A 103 -3.42 -3.07 -7.71
CA ILE A 103 -2.87 -4.06 -6.79
C ILE A 103 -3.09 -3.63 -5.34
N ALA A 104 -2.87 -2.35 -5.01
CA ALA A 104 -3.04 -1.82 -3.65
C ALA A 104 -4.46 -1.99 -3.13
N GLN A 105 -5.45 -1.86 -4.03
CA GLN A 105 -6.87 -2.06 -3.72
C GLN A 105 -7.20 -3.51 -3.31
N THR A 106 -6.34 -4.49 -3.64
CA THR A 106 -6.51 -5.91 -3.26
C THR A 106 -5.91 -6.26 -1.91
N VAL A 107 -5.16 -5.33 -1.29
CA VAL A 107 -4.58 -5.58 0.03
C VAL A 107 -5.70 -5.64 1.06
N ASP A 108 -5.76 -6.77 1.77
CA ASP A 108 -6.78 -7.04 2.79
C ASP A 108 -6.12 -7.60 4.06
N PRO A 109 -6.27 -6.94 5.23
CA PRO A 109 -5.81 -7.47 6.50
C PRO A 109 -6.41 -8.84 6.84
N LYS A 110 -5.63 -9.71 7.48
CA LYS A 110 -6.11 -11.01 8.00
C LYS A 110 -6.57 -10.92 9.44
#